data_AF-A0A2D5SAH4-F1
#
_entry.id   AF-A0A2D5SAH4-F1
#
_cell.length_a   1.000
_cell.length_b   1.000
_cell.length_c   1.000
_cell.angle_alpha   90.00
_cell.angle_beta   90.00
_cell.angle_gamma   90.00
#
_symmetry.space_group_name_H-M   'P 1'
#
loop_
_entity.id
_entity.type
_entity.pdbx_description
1 polymer ?
#
loop_
_entity_poly.entity_id
_entity_poly.type
_entity_poly.pdbx_seq_one_letter_code
_entity_poly.pdbx_strand_id
1 'polypeptide(L)' 'MIDKADNVYLLAGAVEPGKPLIVTMTDVSMPLNNNGDEVLLIDADRVGRNHVSYVESQVRPGITLRFAK' A
#
# COMPACT_ATOMS: atom_id res chain seq x y z
N MET A 1 7.01 9.35 19.20
CA MET A 1 5.92 8.37 18.98
C MET A 1 6.48 7.38 17.98
N ILE A 2 6.74 6.14 18.39
CA ILE A 2 7.30 5.12 17.48
C ILE A 2 6.10 4.61 16.69
N ASP A 3 6.04 4.96 15.41
CA ASP A 3 5.16 4.31 14.46
C ASP A 3 5.54 2.82 14.42
N LYS A 4 4.57 1.95 14.69
CA LYS A 4 4.80 0.59 15.21
C LYS A 4 4.39 -0.53 14.27
N ALA A 5 4.00 -0.22 13.04
CA ALA A 5 3.50 -1.21 12.11
C ALA A 5 4.30 -1.21 10.80
N ASP A 6 5.52 -1.79 10.84
CA ASP A 6 6.30 -2.16 9.64
C ASP A 6 5.64 -3.35 8.91
N ASN A 7 4.41 -3.16 8.46
CA ASN A 7 3.63 -4.14 7.74
C ASN A 7 4.13 -4.25 6.30
N VAL A 8 4.75 -5.37 5.93
CA VAL A 8 5.33 -5.58 4.60
C VAL A 8 4.56 -6.64 3.83
N TYR A 9 3.98 -6.25 2.68
CA TYR A 9 3.34 -7.18 1.75
C TYR A 9 4.23 -7.40 0.54
N LEU A 10 4.71 -8.63 0.36
CA LEU A 10 5.61 -8.98 -0.74
C LEU A 10 4.80 -9.31 -2.01
N LEU A 11 5.15 -8.63 -3.10
CA LEU A 11 4.59 -8.90 -4.42
C LEU A 11 5.51 -9.86 -5.19
N ALA A 12 4.89 -10.76 -5.97
CA ALA A 12 5.60 -11.65 -6.87
C ALA A 12 4.92 -11.66 -8.25
N GLY A 13 5.72 -11.85 -9.30
CA GLY A 13 5.26 -11.89 -10.69
C GLY A 13 5.75 -10.71 -11.53
N ALA A 14 5.07 -10.47 -12.65
CA ALA A 14 5.38 -9.40 -13.59
C ALA A 14 4.16 -8.52 -13.83
N VAL A 15 4.38 -7.22 -14.02
CA VAL A 15 3.36 -6.26 -14.41
C VAL A 15 3.60 -5.86 -15.85
N GLU A 16 2.59 -6.02 -16.71
CA GLU A 16 2.70 -5.61 -18.10
C GLU A 16 2.87 -4.09 -18.23
N PRO A 17 3.70 -3.61 -19.17
CA PRO A 17 3.87 -2.18 -19.41
C PRO A 17 2.52 -1.46 -19.64
N GLY A 18 2.29 -0.39 -18.88
CA GLY A 18 1.10 0.45 -19.01
C GLY A 18 -0.20 -0.15 -18.48
N LYS A 19 -0.17 -1.36 -17.89
CA LYS A 19 -1.32 -1.98 -17.23
C LYS A 19 -1.29 -1.72 -15.72
N PRO A 20 -2.46 -1.44 -15.09
CA PRO A 20 -2.53 -1.38 -13.64
C PRO A 20 -2.45 -2.79 -13.05
N LEU A 21 -1.70 -2.95 -11.95
CA LEU A 21 -1.77 -4.11 -11.07
C LEU A 21 -2.76 -3.80 -9.93
N ILE A 22 -3.75 -4.66 -9.71
CA ILE A 22 -4.63 -4.59 -8.54
C ILE A 22 -4.19 -5.67 -7.56
N VAL A 23 -3.78 -5.25 -6.37
CA VAL A 23 -3.42 -6.14 -5.27
C VAL A 23 -4.58 -6.16 -4.28
N THR A 24 -5.22 -7.30 -4.12
CA THR A 24 -6.30 -7.51 -3.15
C THR A 24 -5.76 -8.31 -1.98
N MET A 25 -5.76 -7.70 -0.80
CA MET A 25 -5.47 -8.41 0.45
C MET A 25 -6.74 -9.15 0.89
N THR A 26 -6.71 -10.47 0.93
CA THR A 26 -7.86 -11.28 1.33
C THR A 26 -7.95 -11.45 2.85
N ASP A 27 -6.81 -11.40 3.55
CA ASP A 27 -6.75 -11.43 5.01
C ASP A 27 -6.52 -10.01 5.56
N VAL A 28 -7.23 -9.67 6.64
CA VAL A 28 -7.12 -8.37 7.33
C VAL A 28 -5.90 -8.34 8.25
N SER A 29 -4.73 -8.69 7.72
CA SER A 29 -3.45 -8.68 8.47
C SER A 29 -2.80 -7.30 8.52
N MET A 30 -3.27 -6.35 7.69
CA MET A 30 -2.78 -4.97 7.61
C MET A 30 -3.96 -3.99 7.65
N PRO A 31 -4.52 -3.72 8.84
CA PRO A 31 -5.62 -2.77 8.95
C PRO A 31 -5.13 -1.36 8.64
N LEU A 32 -5.77 -0.72 7.67
CA LEU A 32 -5.55 0.68 7.31
C LEU A 32 -6.64 1.53 7.99
N ASN A 33 -6.47 1.79 9.29
CA ASN A 33 -7.54 2.27 10.18
C ASN A 33 -7.19 3.49 11.02
N ASN A 34 -6.13 4.21 10.66
CA ASN A 34 -5.62 5.37 11.37
C ASN A 34 -5.45 6.57 10.43
N ASN A 35 -5.28 7.75 11.02
CA ASN A 35 -5.10 9.00 10.29
C ASN A 35 -3.61 9.24 10.01
N GLY A 36 -3.26 9.35 8.73
CA GLY A 36 -1.94 9.82 8.31
C GLY A 36 -0.92 8.73 8.03
N ASP A 37 -1.34 7.46 7.96
CA ASP A 37 -0.45 6.39 7.52
C ASP A 37 -0.13 6.52 6.03
N GLU A 38 1.05 6.03 5.70
CA GLU A 38 1.57 6.01 4.34
C GLU A 38 1.71 4.57 3.85
N VAL A 39 1.20 4.30 2.65
CA VAL A 39 1.51 3.06 1.94
C VAL A 39 2.64 3.36 0.97
N LEU A 40 3.75 2.65 1.08
CA LEU A 40 4.91 2.80 0.21
C LEU A 40 5.01 1.64 -0.79
N LEU A 41 5.28 1.97 -2.04
CA LEU A 41 5.72 1.00 -3.04
C LEU A 41 7.25 1.02 -3.09
N ILE A 42 7.87 -0.05 -2.63
CA ILE A 42 9.32 -0.23 -2.62
C ILE A 42 9.73 -1.28 -3.66
N ASP A 43 10.93 -1.12 -4.23
CA ASP A 43 11.50 -2.14 -5.11
C ASP A 43 12.31 -3.20 -4.34
N ALA A 44 12.92 -4.13 -5.08
CA ALA A 44 13.73 -5.21 -4.53
C ALA A 44 14.99 -4.71 -3.78
N ASP A 45 15.49 -3.52 -4.12
CA ASP A 45 16.64 -2.88 -3.48
C ASP A 45 16.23 -1.99 -2.28
N ARG A 46 14.96 -2.06 -1.86
CA ARG A 46 14.34 -1.27 -0.78
C ARG A 46 14.31 0.23 -1.07
N VAL A 47 14.33 0.62 -2.33
CA VAL A 47 14.17 2.01 -2.74
C VAL A 47 12.70 2.33 -2.92
N GLY A 48 12.23 3.37 -2.24
CA GLY A 48 10.87 3.89 -2.42
C GLY A 48 10.67 4.41 -3.84
N ARG A 49 9.67 3.85 -4.53
CA ARG A 49 9.28 4.24 -5.90
C ARG A 49 8.07 5.15 -5.91
N ASN A 50 7.18 4.99 -4.93
CA ASN A 50 5.97 5.80 -4.80
C ASN A 50 5.39 5.69 -3.39
N HIS A 51 4.51 6.61 -3.01
CA HIS A 51 3.77 6.54 -1.75
C HIS A 51 2.36 7.13 -1.90
N VAL A 52 1.46 6.69 -1.04
CA VAL A 52 0.11 7.26 -0.88
C VAL A 52 -0.12 7.45 0.60
N SER A 53 -0.39 8.70 0.99
CA SER A 53 -0.86 9.01 2.35
C SER A 53 -2.38 9.08 2.35
N TYR A 54 -3.01 8.67 3.44
CA TYR A 54 -4.46 8.73 3.60
C TYR A 54 -4.84 9.23 5.00
N VAL A 55 -6.07 9.75 5.11
CA VAL A 55 -6.73 9.91 6.41
C VAL A 55 -7.70 8.76 6.65
N GLU A 56 -8.00 8.47 7.91
CA GLU A 56 -8.85 7.36 8.35
C GLU A 56 -10.20 7.38 7.63
N SER A 57 -10.78 8.57 7.42
CA SER A 57 -12.07 8.73 6.73
C SER A 57 -12.05 8.36 5.25
N GLN A 58 -10.88 8.21 4.63
CA GLN A 58 -10.71 7.82 3.23
C GLN A 58 -10.60 6.30 3.03
N VAL A 59 -10.34 5.54 4.11
CA VAL A 59 -10.09 4.10 3.99
C VAL A 59 -11.19 3.28 4.65
N ARG A 60 -11.71 2.31 3.90
CA ARG A 60 -12.72 1.35 4.35
C ARG A 60 -12.56 0.04 3.58
N PRO A 61 -13.02 -1.10 4.13
CA PRO A 61 -12.97 -2.37 3.41
C PRO A 61 -13.52 -2.24 1.98
N GLY A 62 -12.76 -2.74 1.01
CA GLY A 62 -13.11 -2.71 -0.42
C GLY A 62 -12.77 -1.44 -1.18
N ILE A 63 -12.19 -0.40 -0.54
CA ILE A 63 -11.67 0.76 -1.28
C ILE A 63 -10.33 0.42 -1.95
N THR A 64 -10.07 1.07 -3.10
CA THR A 64 -8.76 0.99 -3.78
C THR A 64 -7.94 2.23 -3.47
N LEU A 65 -6.74 2.05 -2.90
CA LEU A 65 -5.71 3.08 -2.86
C LEU A 65 -4.93 3.09 -4.18
N ARG A 66 -4.68 4.28 -4.72
CA ARG A 66 -4.02 4.46 -6.02
C ARG A 66 -2.73 5.23 -5.84
N PHE A 67 -1.61 4.62 -6.21
CA PHE A 67 -0.34 5.32 -6.38
C PHE A 67 -0.44 6.23 -7.62
N ALA A 68 -0.21 7.53 -7.44
CA ALA A 68 -0.14 8.48 -8.54
C ALA A 68 1.13 8.25 -9.36
N LYS A 69 1.15 8.68 -10.62
CA LYS A 69 2.30 8.48 -11.51
C LYS A 69 3.43 9.47 -11.22
#